data_AF-A0A1V6A701-F1
#
_entry.id   AF-A0A1V6A701-F1
#
_cell.length_a   1.000
_cell.length_b   1.000
_cell.length_c   1.000
_cell.angle_alpha   90.00
_cell.angle_beta   90.00
_cell.angle_gamma   90.00
#
_symmetry.space_group_name_H-M   'P 1'
#
loop_
_entity.id
_entity.type
_entity.pdbx_description
1 polymer ?
#
loop_
_entity_poly.entity_id
_entity_poly.type
_entity_poly.pdbx_seq_one_letter_code
_entity_poly.pdbx_strand_id
1 'polypeptide(L)'
;MSYFPLLKTLALAGIGGYVGWRLKIPAGAMVGSMIAVAAGSLLKVDLGPLPPYSKAVVQVILGAILGLGLKNMDLDQLKSLLLPAGIIITILMVAGFLTALILNRFFGFDMMTAIFSSTPGGMTELSMVATEMSANSPVVAILQLIRLMSVIALVVPIAKLIAR
;
A
#
# COMPACT_ATOMS: atom_id res chain seq x y z
N MET A 1 14.61 20.08 17.06
CA MET A 1 13.58 19.59 16.12
C MET A 1 12.27 20.24 16.48
N SER A 2 11.70 21.09 15.63
CA SER A 2 10.38 21.66 15.91
C SER A 2 9.35 20.53 15.72
N TYR A 3 8.60 20.19 16.78
CA TYR A 3 7.56 19.14 16.73
C TYR A 3 6.24 19.64 16.09
N PHE A 4 6.13 20.96 15.92
CA PHE A 4 4.95 21.62 15.36
C PHE A 4 4.59 21.19 13.93
N PRO A 5 5.54 21.00 13.00
CA PRO A 5 5.25 20.55 11.63
C PRO A 5 4.78 19.09 11.60
N LEU A 6 5.28 18.23 12.50
CA LEU A 6 4.86 16.83 12.60
C LEU A 6 3.41 16.71 13.09
N LEU A 7 3.03 17.50 14.08
CA LEU A 7 1.65 17.56 14.58
C LEU A 7 0.66 17.98 13.48
N LYS A 8 1.05 18.94 12.64
CA LYS A 8 0.26 19.34 11.46
C LYS A 8 0.09 18.17 10.48
N THR A 9 1.16 17.45 10.17
CA THR A 9 1.10 16.25 9.30
C THR A 9 0.15 15.20 9.86
N LEU A 10 0.25 14.88 11.15
CA LEU A 10 -0.62 13.90 11.82
C LEU A 10 -2.08 14.35 11.85
N ALA A 11 -2.34 15.61 12.18
CA ALA A 11 -3.70 16.16 12.23
C ALA A 11 -4.35 16.14 10.84
N LEU A 12 -3.62 16.59 9.82
CA LEU A 12 -4.09 16.65 8.45
C LEU A 12 -4.35 15.24 7.88
N ALA A 13 -3.43 14.30 8.12
CA ALA A 13 -3.59 12.89 7.76
C ALA A 13 -4.79 12.25 8.48
N GLY A 14 -4.96 12.53 9.78
CA GLY A 14 -6.06 12.02 10.59
C GLY A 14 -7.43 12.55 10.12
N ILE A 15 -7.54 13.85 9.88
CA ILE A 15 -8.77 14.47 9.35
C ILE A 15 -9.09 13.91 7.96
N GLY A 16 -8.10 13.90 7.06
CA GLY A 16 -8.26 13.34 5.72
C GLY A 16 -8.72 11.89 5.74
N GLY A 17 -8.07 11.06 6.56
CA GLY A 17 -8.44 9.65 6.70
C GLY A 17 -9.84 9.47 7.30
N TYR A 18 -10.20 10.25 8.32
CA TYR A 18 -11.54 10.20 8.91
C TYR A 18 -12.62 10.58 7.89
N VAL A 19 -12.41 11.65 7.12
CA VAL A 19 -13.34 12.08 6.05
C VAL A 19 -13.46 10.98 4.99
N GLY A 20 -12.35 10.45 4.50
CA GLY A 20 -12.37 9.38 3.49
C GLY A 20 -13.07 8.11 3.99
N TRP A 21 -12.90 7.75 5.27
CA TRP A 21 -13.62 6.64 5.90
C TRP A 21 -15.13 6.92 5.99
N ARG A 22 -15.54 8.13 6.37
CA ARG A 22 -16.96 8.53 6.46
C ARG A 22 -17.66 8.54 5.10
N LEU A 23 -16.93 8.87 4.03
CA LEU A 23 -17.43 8.83 2.66
C LEU A 23 -17.57 7.41 2.08
N LYS A 24 -17.24 6.37 2.85
CA LYS A 24 -17.30 4.94 2.44
C LYS A 24 -16.51 4.65 1.16
N ILE A 25 -15.46 5.44 0.90
CA ILE A 25 -14.56 5.20 -0.21
C ILE A 25 -13.79 3.90 0.09
N PRO A 26 -13.58 3.01 -0.89
CA PRO A 26 -12.66 1.89 -0.77
C PRO A 26 -11.33 2.33 -0.14
N ALA A 27 -10.82 1.62 0.86
CA ALA A 27 -9.66 2.03 1.67
C ALA A 27 -9.62 3.54 2.04
N GLY A 28 -10.80 4.12 2.34
CA GLY A 28 -10.99 5.56 2.46
C GLY A 28 -10.12 6.25 3.51
N ALA A 29 -9.73 5.55 4.58
CA ALA A 29 -8.77 6.06 5.55
C ALA A 29 -7.38 6.31 4.94
N MET A 30 -6.90 5.41 4.09
CA MET A 30 -5.61 5.57 3.40
C MET A 30 -5.70 6.62 2.30
N VAL A 31 -6.73 6.54 1.47
CA VAL A 31 -6.94 7.48 0.36
C VAL A 31 -7.11 8.91 0.86
N GLY A 32 -7.97 9.10 1.86
CA GLY A 32 -8.24 10.41 2.44
C GLY A 32 -7.03 11.01 3.13
N SER A 33 -6.24 10.21 3.86
CA SER A 33 -5.01 10.69 4.49
C SER A 33 -3.94 11.08 3.47
N MET A 34 -3.75 10.29 2.40
CA MET A 34 -2.80 10.61 1.34
C MET A 34 -3.20 11.87 0.57
N ILE A 35 -4.47 12.01 0.19
CA ILE A 35 -4.98 13.20 -0.52
C ILE A 35 -4.82 14.44 0.36
N ALA A 36 -5.18 14.36 1.64
CA ALA A 36 -5.03 15.48 2.56
C ALA A 36 -3.56 15.92 2.67
N VAL A 37 -2.64 15.00 2.94
CA VAL A 37 -1.20 15.30 3.05
C VAL A 37 -0.62 15.83 1.74
N ALA A 38 -1.00 15.26 0.59
CA ALA A 38 -0.59 15.76 -0.71
C ALA A 38 -1.11 17.18 -0.97
N ALA A 39 -2.39 17.45 -0.68
CA ALA A 39 -2.98 18.78 -0.81
C ALA A 39 -2.30 19.79 0.12
N GLY A 40 -2.04 19.43 1.38
CA GLY A 40 -1.30 20.27 2.32
C GLY A 40 0.12 20.59 1.83
N SER A 41 0.80 19.61 1.23
CA SER A 41 2.13 19.80 0.64
C SER A 41 2.08 20.75 -0.56
N LEU A 42 1.08 20.63 -1.45
CA LEU A 42 0.88 21.53 -2.58
C LEU A 42 0.54 22.97 -2.15
N LEU A 43 -0.21 23.12 -1.06
CA LEU A 43 -0.54 24.40 -0.44
C LEU A 43 0.63 25.00 0.36
N LYS A 44 1.83 24.41 0.30
CA LYS A 44 3.04 24.83 1.03
C LYS A 44 2.84 24.91 2.54
N VAL A 45 1.97 24.06 3.10
CA VAL A 45 1.87 23.89 4.54
C VAL A 45 3.19 23.30 5.04
N ASP A 46 3.73 23.86 6.13
CA ASP A 46 4.92 23.34 6.79
C ASP A 46 4.61 21.99 7.45
N LEU A 47 4.85 20.91 6.70
CA LEU A 47 4.62 19.52 7.07
C LEU A 47 5.95 18.88 7.49
N GLY A 48 5.96 18.28 8.68
CA GLY A 48 7.15 17.62 9.22
C GLY A 48 7.30 16.17 8.75
N PRO A 49 8.53 15.68 8.56
CA PRO A 49 8.78 14.26 8.33
C PRO A 49 8.44 13.44 9.58
N LEU A 50 8.00 12.20 9.37
CA LEU A 50 7.81 11.26 10.47
C LEU A 50 9.16 10.87 11.10
N PRO A 51 9.23 10.68 12.44
CA PRO A 51 10.43 10.17 13.09
C PRO A 51 10.86 8.81 12.51
N PRO A 52 12.18 8.51 12.39
CA PRO A 52 12.66 7.32 11.70
C PRO A 52 12.05 6.00 12.19
N TYR A 53 11.86 5.86 13.50
CA TYR A 53 11.35 4.62 14.12
C TYR A 53 9.83 4.44 14.03
N SER A 54 9.08 5.51 13.73
CA SER A 54 7.62 5.46 13.73
C SER A 54 7.05 4.43 12.74
N LYS A 55 7.65 4.32 11.56
CA LYS A 55 7.24 3.36 10.53
C LYS A 55 7.51 1.91 10.97
N ALA A 56 8.67 1.66 11.56
CA ALA A 56 9.03 0.34 12.07
C ALA A 56 8.06 -0.13 13.16
N VAL A 57 7.69 0.76 14.10
CA VAL A 57 6.69 0.45 15.14
C VAL A 57 5.34 0.08 14.51
N VAL A 58 4.88 0.85 13.52
CA VAL A 58 3.61 0.56 12.83
C VAL A 58 3.68 -0.78 12.09
N GLN A 59 4.79 -1.10 11.44
CA GLN A 59 4.98 -2.39 10.75
C GLN A 59 5.01 -3.58 11.72
N VAL A 60 5.65 -3.45 12.88
CA VAL A 60 5.64 -4.49 13.91
C VAL A 60 4.20 -4.77 14.39
N ILE A 61 3.42 -3.71 14.63
CA ILE A 61 2.02 -3.84 15.04
C ILE A 61 1.19 -4.49 13.93
N LEU A 62 1.33 -4.05 12.68
CA LEU A 62 0.64 -4.65 11.53
C LEU A 62 1.01 -6.14 11.36
N GLY A 63 2.30 -6.47 11.46
CA GLY A 63 2.77 -7.86 11.41
C GLY A 63 2.20 -8.71 12.54
N ALA A 64 2.11 -8.17 13.76
CA ALA A 64 1.48 -8.86 14.88
C ALA A 64 -0.03 -9.10 14.64
N ILE A 65 -0.75 -8.10 14.12
CA ILE A 65 -2.19 -8.24 13.78
C ILE A 65 -2.38 -9.31 12.70
N LEU A 66 -1.57 -9.28 11.64
CA LEU A 66 -1.62 -10.28 10.58
C LEU A 66 -1.28 -11.69 11.10
N GLY A 67 -0.28 -11.80 11.97
CA GLY A 67 0.11 -13.05 12.61
C GLY A 67 -0.96 -13.63 13.53
N LEU A 68 -1.66 -12.78 14.29
CA LEU A 68 -2.81 -13.20 15.11
C LEU A 68 -3.96 -13.76 14.27
N GLY A 69 -4.08 -13.38 13.00
CA GLY A 69 -5.04 -13.97 12.06
C GLY A 69 -4.83 -15.47 11.82
N LEU A 70 -3.63 -15.98 12.06
CA LEU A 70 -3.28 -17.40 11.92
C LEU A 70 -3.52 -18.23 13.19
N LYS A 71 -4.00 -17.60 14.28
CA LYS A 71 -4.11 -18.21 15.62
C LYS A 71 -4.86 -19.55 15.67
N ASN A 72 -5.81 -19.78 14.77
CA ASN A 72 -6.65 -20.99 14.76
C ASN A 72 -6.27 -21.98 13.65
N MET A 73 -5.12 -21.81 13.00
CA MET A 73 -4.71 -22.63 11.86
C MET A 73 -3.73 -23.72 12.33
N ASP A 74 -4.12 -24.97 12.20
CA ASP A 74 -3.25 -26.10 12.55
C ASP A 74 -2.07 -26.20 11.57
N LEU A 75 -0.94 -26.73 12.04
CA LEU A 75 0.27 -26.89 11.20
C LEU A 75 0.02 -27.72 9.94
N ASP A 76 -0.89 -28.69 9.98
CA ASP A 76 -1.22 -29.51 8.83
C ASP A 76 -2.14 -28.79 7.83
N GLN A 77 -2.99 -27.87 8.31
CA GLN A 77 -3.72 -26.95 7.43
C GLN A 77 -2.78 -25.94 6.77
N LEU A 78 -1.76 -25.47 7.49
CA LEU A 78 -0.76 -24.58 6.91
C LEU A 78 0.04 -25.29 5.80
N LYS A 79 0.42 -26.55 6.02
CA LYS A 79 1.11 -27.37 5.00
C LYS A 79 0.27 -27.58 3.74
N SER A 80 -1.03 -27.85 3.89
CA SER A 80 -1.92 -28.03 2.73
C SER A 80 -2.10 -26.74 1.92
N LEU A 81 -1.92 -25.57 2.56
CA LEU A 81 -1.93 -24.27 1.89
C LEU A 81 -0.62 -23.90 1.19
N LEU A 82 0.52 -24.55 1.51
CA LEU A 82 1.81 -24.21 0.92
C LEU A 82 1.83 -24.36 -0.60
N LEU A 83 1.23 -25.42 -1.13
CA LEU A 83 1.20 -25.67 -2.58
C LEU A 83 0.29 -24.67 -3.31
N PRO A 84 -0.98 -24.46 -2.92
CA PRO A 84 -1.82 -23.39 -3.49
C PRO A 84 -1.21 -22.00 -3.35
N ALA A 85 -0.65 -21.67 -2.18
CA ALA A 85 -0.01 -20.38 -1.94
C ALA A 85 1.20 -20.18 -2.85
N GLY A 86 2.05 -21.21 -3.00
CA GLY A 86 3.20 -21.18 -3.90
C GLY A 86 2.78 -20.88 -5.34
N ILE A 87 1.76 -21.58 -5.84
CA ILE A 87 1.23 -21.36 -7.20
C ILE A 87 0.73 -19.92 -7.37
N ILE A 88 -0.07 -19.43 -6.42
CA ILE A 88 -0.61 -18.05 -6.46
C ILE A 88 0.54 -17.03 -6.43
N ILE A 89 1.51 -17.20 -5.53
CA ILE A 89 2.66 -16.29 -5.42
C ILE A 89 3.44 -16.26 -6.73
N THR A 90 3.72 -17.42 -7.32
CA THR A 90 4.44 -17.50 -8.61
C THR A 90 3.68 -16.79 -9.72
N ILE A 91 2.37 -17.03 -9.85
CA ILE A 91 1.53 -16.38 -10.86
C ILE A 91 1.55 -14.86 -10.66
N LEU A 92 1.37 -14.39 -9.43
CA LEU A 92 1.36 -12.96 -9.13
C LEU A 92 2.73 -12.31 -9.37
N MET A 93 3.83 -13.01 -9.09
CA MET A 93 5.18 -12.52 -9.39
C MET A 93 5.43 -12.40 -10.89
N VAL A 94 5.05 -13.42 -11.67
CA VAL A 94 5.19 -13.38 -13.14
C VAL A 94 4.32 -12.26 -13.73
N ALA A 95 3.06 -12.16 -13.30
CA ALA A 95 2.16 -11.09 -13.75
C ALA A 95 2.66 -9.70 -13.36
N GLY A 96 3.19 -9.55 -12.14
CA GLY A 96 3.82 -8.31 -11.65
C GLY A 96 5.03 -7.93 -12.49
N PHE A 97 5.90 -8.89 -12.81
CA PHE A 97 7.07 -8.65 -13.66
C PHE A 97 6.67 -8.24 -15.10
N LEU A 98 5.70 -8.92 -15.70
CA LEU A 98 5.18 -8.55 -17.03
C LEU A 98 4.57 -7.14 -17.02
N THR A 99 3.81 -6.81 -15.97
CA THR A 99 3.24 -5.45 -15.80
C THR A 99 4.34 -4.41 -15.64
N ALA A 100 5.42 -4.73 -14.92
CA ALA A 100 6.57 -3.84 -14.78
C ALA A 100 7.25 -3.56 -16.13
N LEU A 101 7.41 -4.58 -16.98
CA LEU A 101 7.96 -4.40 -18.33
C LEU A 101 7.07 -3.49 -19.19
N ILE A 102 5.75 -3.65 -19.10
CA ILE A 102 4.79 -2.78 -19.80
C ILE A 102 4.92 -1.33 -19.30
N LEU A 103 4.95 -1.14 -17.98
CA LEU A 103 5.11 0.19 -17.38
C LEU A 103 6.42 0.86 -17.77
N ASN A 104 7.53 0.13 -17.76
CA ASN A 104 8.82 0.64 -18.19
C ASN A 104 8.81 1.02 -19.68
N ARG A 105 8.25 0.16 -20.54
CA ARG A 105 8.31 0.35 -22.00
C ARG A 105 7.34 1.42 -22.51
N PHE A 106 6.13 1.47 -21.97
CA PHE A 106 5.07 2.36 -22.47
C PHE A 106 4.98 3.69 -21.72
N PHE A 107 5.30 3.71 -20.42
CA PHE A 107 5.19 4.91 -19.58
C PHE A 107 6.55 5.53 -19.23
N GLY A 108 7.67 4.89 -19.62
CA GLY A 108 9.02 5.41 -19.40
C GLY A 108 9.46 5.43 -17.94
N PHE A 109 8.79 4.69 -17.05
CA PHE A 109 9.21 4.58 -15.66
C PHE A 109 10.52 3.80 -15.54
N ASP A 110 11.39 4.22 -14.63
CA ASP A 110 12.58 3.44 -14.27
C ASP A 110 12.20 2.01 -13.86
N MET A 111 13.05 1.03 -14.18
CA MET A 111 12.77 -0.38 -13.97
C MET A 111 12.46 -0.68 -12.49
N MET A 112 13.18 -0.08 -11.55
CA MET A 112 12.93 -0.29 -10.11
C MET A 112 11.57 0.29 -9.71
N THR A 113 11.23 1.47 -10.21
CA THR A 113 9.91 2.09 -9.98
C THR A 113 8.79 1.22 -10.54
N ALA A 114 8.96 0.69 -11.76
CA ALA A 114 7.98 -0.17 -12.40
C ALA A 114 7.79 -1.51 -11.66
N ILE A 115 8.89 -2.13 -11.20
CA ILE A 115 8.86 -3.39 -10.42
C ILE A 115 8.15 -3.17 -9.09
N PHE A 116 8.51 -2.14 -8.31
CA PHE A 116 7.88 -1.90 -7.01
C PHE A 116 6.42 -1.46 -7.12
N SER A 117 6.05 -0.83 -8.24
CA SER A 117 4.65 -0.46 -8.51
C SER A 117 3.79 -1.67 -8.91
N SER A 118 4.39 -2.67 -9.55
CA SER A 118 3.66 -3.83 -10.10
C SER A 118 3.66 -5.04 -9.17
N THR A 119 4.65 -5.14 -8.29
CA THR A 119 4.80 -6.28 -7.38
C THR A 119 3.63 -6.36 -6.41
N PRO A 120 3.05 -7.56 -6.20
CA PRO A 120 2.08 -7.81 -5.13
C PRO A 120 2.74 -7.59 -3.76
N GLY A 121 2.10 -6.84 -2.88
CA GLY A 121 2.64 -6.53 -1.56
C GLY A 121 2.01 -5.32 -0.89
N GLY A 122 2.48 -4.98 0.30
CA GLY A 122 2.00 -3.83 1.06
C GLY A 122 2.41 -2.51 0.41
N MET A 123 1.45 -1.59 0.21
CA MET A 123 1.71 -0.26 -0.35
C MET A 123 2.83 0.48 0.40
N THR A 124 2.73 0.51 1.74
CA THR A 124 3.70 1.20 2.60
C THR A 124 5.10 0.60 2.49
N GLU A 125 5.19 -0.73 2.47
CA GLU A 125 6.48 -1.46 2.39
C GLU A 125 7.15 -1.23 1.04
N LEU A 126 6.41 -1.40 -0.06
CA LEU A 126 6.96 -1.23 -1.41
C LEU A 126 7.37 0.22 -1.69
N SER A 127 6.60 1.20 -1.19
CA SER A 127 7.01 2.61 -1.29
C SER A 127 8.25 2.95 -0.47
N MET A 128 8.48 2.26 0.65
CA MET A 128 9.65 2.46 1.51
C MET A 128 10.89 1.85 0.87
N VAL A 129 10.81 0.59 0.44
CA VAL A 129 11.90 -0.08 -0.29
C VAL A 129 12.23 0.70 -1.57
N ALA A 130 11.22 1.26 -2.24
CA ALA A 130 11.46 2.14 -3.39
C ALA A 130 12.28 3.38 -3.02
N THR A 131 12.04 4.00 -1.86
CA THR A 131 12.88 5.11 -1.36
C THR A 131 14.32 4.67 -1.13
N GLU A 132 14.53 3.50 -0.53
CA GLU A 132 15.86 2.95 -0.24
C GLU A 132 16.63 2.60 -1.52
N MET A 133 15.93 2.10 -2.54
CA MET A 133 16.49 1.74 -3.83
C MET A 133 16.56 2.92 -4.82
N SER A 134 16.42 4.16 -4.34
CA SER A 134 16.45 5.38 -5.16
C SER A 134 15.42 5.41 -6.31
N ALA A 135 14.34 4.65 -6.18
CA ALA A 135 13.20 4.65 -7.08
C ALA A 135 12.20 5.76 -6.72
N ASN A 136 11.25 6.05 -7.62
CA ASN A 136 10.25 7.09 -7.40
C ASN A 136 9.15 6.60 -6.44
N SER A 137 9.41 6.70 -5.14
CA SER A 137 8.50 6.29 -4.06
C SER A 137 7.10 6.93 -4.14
N PRO A 138 6.94 8.25 -4.43
CA PRO A 138 5.63 8.85 -4.66
C PRO A 138 4.82 8.16 -5.76
N VAL A 139 5.46 7.85 -6.90
CA VAL A 139 4.80 7.15 -8.02
C VAL A 139 4.40 5.74 -7.61
N VAL A 140 5.28 5.00 -6.91
CA VAL A 140 4.95 3.66 -6.39
C VAL A 140 3.75 3.73 -5.46
N ALA A 141 3.71 4.67 -4.52
CA ALA A 141 2.60 4.81 -3.59
C ALA A 141 1.27 5.11 -4.31
N ILE A 142 1.29 5.99 -5.32
CA ILE A 142 0.10 6.31 -6.12
C ILE A 142 -0.40 5.09 -6.91
N LEU A 143 0.48 4.38 -7.62
CA LEU A 143 0.10 3.21 -8.40
C LEU A 143 -0.43 2.07 -7.52
N GLN A 144 0.19 1.87 -6.35
CA GLN A 144 -0.27 0.90 -5.35
C GLN A 144 -1.64 1.27 -4.76
N LEU A 145 -1.90 2.58 -4.57
CA LEU A 145 -3.21 3.08 -4.16
C LEU A 145 -4.26 2.87 -5.25
N ILE A 146 -3.95 3.19 -6.51
CA ILE A 146 -4.85 2.95 -7.66
C ILE A 146 -5.17 1.46 -7.75
N ARG A 147 -4.17 0.58 -7.62
CA ARG A 147 -4.37 -0.88 -7.59
C ARG A 147 -5.35 -1.29 -6.49
N LEU A 148 -5.12 -0.83 -5.26
CA LEU A 148 -6.00 -1.15 -4.12
C LEU A 148 -7.43 -0.66 -4.36
N MET A 149 -7.58 0.54 -4.91
CA MET A 149 -8.89 1.09 -5.30
C MET A 149 -9.58 0.24 -6.34
N SER A 150 -8.90 -0.07 -7.44
CA SER A 150 -9.43 -0.88 -8.52
C SER A 150 -9.82 -2.28 -8.07
N VAL A 151 -9.02 -2.92 -7.21
CA VAL A 151 -9.33 -4.24 -6.67
C VAL A 151 -10.60 -4.20 -5.80
N ILE A 152 -10.68 -3.25 -4.86
CA ILE A 152 -11.84 -3.18 -3.96
C ILE A 152 -13.10 -2.71 -4.70
N ALA A 153 -12.98 -1.76 -5.63
CA ALA A 153 -14.12 -1.18 -6.34
C ALA A 153 -14.65 -2.06 -7.48
N LEU A 154 -13.78 -2.81 -8.18
CA LEU A 154 -14.15 -3.60 -9.36
C LEU A 154 -14.08 -5.10 -9.08
N VAL A 155 -12.93 -5.59 -8.61
CA VAL A 155 -12.68 -7.03 -8.50
C VAL A 155 -13.53 -7.66 -7.40
N VAL A 156 -13.64 -7.05 -6.21
CA VAL A 156 -14.42 -7.61 -5.10
C VAL A 156 -15.92 -7.74 -5.44
N PRO A 157 -16.60 -6.72 -6.00
CA PRO A 157 -17.99 -6.86 -6.43
C PRO A 157 -18.19 -7.91 -7.52
N ILE A 158 -17.31 -7.94 -8.53
CA ILE A 158 -17.38 -8.93 -9.63
C ILE A 158 -17.19 -10.35 -9.07
N ALA A 159 -16.21 -10.56 -8.21
CA ALA A 159 -15.98 -11.85 -7.56
C ALA A 159 -17.19 -12.30 -6.73
N LYS A 160 -17.83 -11.38 -6.00
CA LYS A 160 -19.07 -11.68 -5.25
C LYS A 160 -20.25 -12.03 -6.16
N LEU A 161 -20.32 -11.46 -7.36
CA LEU A 161 -21.37 -11.78 -8.33
C LEU A 161 -21.18 -13.16 -8.96
N ILE A 162 -19.93 -13.53 -9.26
CA ILE A 162 -19.58 -14.83 -9.86
C ILE A 162 -19.67 -15.97 -8.83
N ALA A 163 -19.36 -15.70 -7.56
CA ALA A 163 -19.41 -16.69 -6.49
C ALA A 163 -20.84 -16.96 -5.96
N ARG A 164 -21.86 -16.38 -6.58
CA ARG A 164 -23.28 -16.54 -6.24
C ARG A 164 -23.97 -17.41 -7.29
#